data_AF-A0A183VGA6-F1
#
_entry.id   AF-A0A183VGA6-F1
#
_cell.length_a   1.000
_cell.length_b   1.000
_cell.length_c   1.000
_cell.angle_alpha   90.00
_cell.angle_beta   90.00
_cell.angle_gamma   90.00
#
_symmetry.space_group_name_H-M   'P 1'
#
loop_
_entity.id
_entity.type
_entity.pdbx_description
1 polymer ?
#
loop_
_entity_poly.entity_id
_entity_poly.type
_entity_poly.pdbx_seq_one_letter_code
_entity_poly.pdbx_strand_id
1 'polypeptide(L)'
;MQPKKDVAEKQPVSELKAGDVGEKTIELKAVNCPDSMKKKVGELFPNQNVDTLSVLNVTQKTKNDMSAWNANMEIEWMAVSSGFVDSAIAACNALKSFGYWADFIDPSSGRPVSFICML
;
A
#
# COMPACT_ATOMS: atom_id res chain seq x y z
N MET A 1 38.35 30.89 16.15
CA MET A 1 38.42 29.71 15.26
C MET A 1 37.07 29.00 15.32
N GLN A 2 36.32 29.03 14.22
CA GLN A 2 35.08 28.25 14.07
C GLN A 2 35.43 26.81 13.67
N PRO A 3 34.80 25.79 14.25
CA PRO A 3 34.70 24.47 13.64
C PRO A 3 33.42 24.37 12.79
N LYS A 4 33.59 23.75 11.63
CA LYS A 4 32.67 23.72 10.49
C LYS A 4 31.45 22.84 10.74
N LYS A 5 30.33 23.22 10.11
CA LYS A 5 29.17 22.37 9.85
C LYS A 5 29.56 21.37 8.77
N ASP A 6 29.44 20.08 9.05
CA ASP A 6 29.40 19.05 8.01
C ASP A 6 27.98 18.50 7.94
N VAL A 7 27.34 18.82 6.81
CA VAL A 7 26.03 18.36 6.38
C VAL A 7 26.18 16.90 5.97
N ALA A 8 25.53 16.00 6.69
CA ALA A 8 25.43 14.60 6.29
C ALA A 8 24.54 14.51 5.05
N GLU A 9 25.21 14.35 3.91
CA GLU A 9 24.65 14.07 2.59
C GLU A 9 23.82 12.78 2.64
N LYS A 10 22.50 12.91 2.38
CA LYS A 10 21.58 11.77 2.31
C LYS A 10 21.91 10.94 1.07
N GLN A 11 22.32 9.70 1.29
CA GLN A 11 22.52 8.73 0.22
C GLN A 11 21.18 8.45 -0.51
N PRO A 12 21.18 8.36 -1.86
CA PRO A 12 20.01 8.03 -2.64
C PRO A 12 19.60 6.57 -2.39
N VAL A 13 18.30 6.37 -2.13
CA VAL A 13 17.68 5.06 -1.89
C VAL A 13 17.56 4.34 -3.23
N SER A 14 18.61 3.63 -3.65
CA SER A 14 18.55 2.74 -4.80
C SER A 14 19.14 1.39 -4.44
N GLU A 15 18.29 0.37 -4.60
CA GLU A 15 18.59 -1.07 -4.63
C GLU A 15 18.73 -1.78 -3.27
N LEU A 16 17.58 -2.13 -2.69
CA LEU A 16 17.46 -3.33 -1.86
C LEU A 16 17.41 -4.56 -2.77
N LYS A 17 18.50 -5.33 -2.83
CA LYS A 17 18.55 -6.62 -3.54
C LYS A 17 17.84 -7.67 -2.68
N ALA A 18 16.65 -8.08 -3.10
CA ALA A 18 15.95 -9.23 -2.52
C ALA A 18 16.70 -10.51 -2.93
N GLY A 19 17.03 -11.34 -1.94
CA GLY A 19 17.51 -12.70 -2.16
C GLY A 19 16.47 -13.55 -2.87
N ASP A 20 16.92 -14.66 -3.46
CA ASP A 20 16.13 -15.57 -4.30
C ASP A 20 14.91 -16.16 -3.54
N VAL A 21 13.81 -15.42 -3.61
CA VAL A 21 12.45 -15.81 -3.26
C VAL A 21 11.71 -15.71 -4.57
N GLY A 22 11.20 -16.84 -5.09
CA GLY A 22 10.60 -16.95 -6.41
C GLY A 22 9.86 -15.67 -6.82
N GLU A 23 10.37 -15.02 -7.87
CA GLU A 23 10.12 -13.62 -8.21
C GLU A 23 8.63 -13.24 -8.12
N LYS A 24 8.21 -12.67 -6.99
CA LYS A 24 6.85 -12.17 -6.80
C LYS A 24 6.81 -10.77 -7.40
N THR A 25 6.39 -10.68 -8.66
CA THR A 25 6.28 -9.40 -9.36
C THR A 25 5.13 -8.59 -8.75
N ILE A 26 5.48 -7.50 -8.07
CA ILE A 26 4.55 -6.52 -7.53
C ILE A 26 4.69 -5.24 -8.36
N GLU A 27 3.59 -4.78 -8.94
CA GLU A 27 3.52 -3.48 -9.60
C GLU A 27 2.89 -2.46 -8.65
N LEU A 28 3.52 -1.29 -8.54
CA LEU A 28 3.04 -0.17 -7.75
C LEU A 28 2.76 1.02 -8.67
N LYS A 29 1.54 1.56 -8.59
CA LYS A 29 1.14 2.71 -9.41
C LYS A 29 0.40 3.75 -8.58
N ALA A 30 1.01 4.92 -8.42
CA ALA A 30 0.36 6.07 -7.82
C ALA A 30 -0.45 6.84 -8.88
N VAL A 31 -1.71 7.15 -8.56
CA VAL A 31 -2.59 7.96 -9.41
C VAL A 31 -3.37 8.96 -8.57
N ASN A 32 -3.70 10.12 -9.13
CA ASN A 32 -4.66 11.00 -8.49
C ASN A 32 -6.03 10.33 -8.43
N CYS A 33 -6.74 10.48 -7.32
CA CYS A 33 -8.09 9.92 -7.19
C CYS A 33 -9.04 10.64 -8.16
N PRO A 34 -9.74 9.90 -9.06
CA PRO A 34 -10.72 10.50 -9.95
C PRO A 34 -11.86 11.16 -9.16
N ASP A 35 -12.37 12.30 -9.65
CA ASP A 35 -13.42 13.06 -8.95
C ASP A 35 -14.70 12.25 -8.70
N SER A 36 -15.04 11.35 -9.62
CA SER A 36 -16.19 10.44 -9.49
C SER A 36 -16.08 9.47 -8.31
N MET A 37 -14.85 9.19 -7.85
CA MET A 37 -14.58 8.27 -6.74
C MET A 37 -14.47 8.99 -5.40
N LYS A 38 -14.04 10.27 -5.38
CA LYS A 38 -13.81 11.06 -4.15
C LYS A 38 -15.00 11.03 -3.20
N LYS A 39 -16.24 11.13 -3.71
CA LYS A 39 -17.44 11.05 -2.87
C LYS A 39 -17.51 9.73 -2.07
N LYS A 40 -17.32 8.59 -2.74
CA LYS A 40 -17.35 7.27 -2.10
C LYS A 40 -16.20 7.09 -1.11
N VAL A 41 -15.03 7.64 -1.43
CA VAL A 41 -13.90 7.62 -0.50
C VAL A 41 -14.18 8.48 0.72
N GLY A 42 -14.82 9.65 0.55
CA GLY A 42 -15.27 10.47 1.68
C GLY A 42 -16.27 9.75 2.59
N GLU A 43 -17.14 8.92 2.03
CA GLU A 43 -18.05 8.05 2.82
C GLU A 43 -17.29 6.99 3.63
N LEU A 44 -16.19 6.43 3.09
CA LEU A 44 -15.33 5.48 3.79
C LEU A 44 -14.44 6.15 4.85
N PHE A 45 -14.06 7.41 4.62
CA PHE A 45 -13.14 8.17 5.46
C PHE A 45 -13.72 9.55 5.81
N PRO A 46 -14.79 9.61 6.63
CA PRO A 46 -15.61 10.83 6.82
C PRO A 46 -14.86 12.02 7.42
N ASN A 47 -13.71 11.78 8.06
CA ASN A 47 -12.91 12.82 8.72
C ASN A 47 -11.66 13.22 7.93
N GLN A 48 -11.56 12.83 6.66
CA GLN A 48 -10.38 13.09 5.82
C GLN A 48 -10.69 14.04 4.68
N ASN A 49 -9.73 14.90 4.34
CA ASN A 49 -9.82 15.73 3.15
C ASN A 49 -9.55 14.85 1.92
N VAL A 50 -10.58 14.63 1.10
CA VAL A 50 -10.52 13.81 -0.12
C VAL A 50 -10.29 14.61 -1.40
N ASP A 51 -10.18 15.94 -1.32
CA ASP A 51 -10.02 16.80 -2.50
C ASP A 51 -8.67 16.59 -3.19
N THR A 52 -7.61 16.35 -2.40
CA THR A 52 -6.23 16.12 -2.84
C THR A 52 -5.78 14.68 -2.60
N LEU A 53 -6.67 13.71 -2.82
CA LEU A 53 -6.39 12.30 -2.57
C LEU A 53 -5.58 11.65 -3.71
N SER A 54 -4.56 10.88 -3.34
CA SER A 54 -3.83 9.97 -4.24
C SER A 54 -4.13 8.52 -3.88
N VAL A 55 -4.20 7.65 -4.87
CA VAL A 55 -4.41 6.21 -4.73
C VAL A 55 -3.13 5.49 -5.15
N LEU A 56 -2.60 4.64 -4.26
CA LEU A 56 -1.51 3.73 -4.58
C LEU A 56 -2.08 2.35 -4.89
N ASN A 57 -2.08 1.99 -6.17
CA ASN A 57 -2.49 0.67 -6.60
C ASN A 57 -1.34 -0.31 -6.39
N VAL A 58 -1.63 -1.42 -5.73
CA VAL A 58 -0.71 -2.56 -5.57
C VAL A 58 -1.29 -3.71 -6.38
N THR A 59 -0.56 -4.16 -7.39
CA THR A 59 -0.98 -5.28 -8.24
C THR A 59 0.00 -6.42 -8.06
N GLN A 60 -0.51 -7.59 -7.67
CA GLN A 60 0.28 -8.79 -7.47
C GLN A 60 -0.10 -9.81 -8.53
N LYS A 61 0.89 -10.28 -9.30
CA LYS A 61 0.65 -11.32 -10.31
C LYS A 61 0.37 -12.65 -9.63
N THR A 62 -0.69 -13.34 -10.08
CA THR A 62 -1.06 -14.68 -9.61
C THR A 62 -0.77 -15.72 -10.70
N LYS A 63 -0.56 -16.97 -10.29
CA LYS A 63 -0.37 -18.13 -11.17
C LYS A 63 -1.71 -18.76 -11.54
N ASN A 64 -2.64 -18.82 -10.59
CA ASN A 64 -3.98 -19.32 -10.81
C ASN A 64 -4.90 -18.17 -11.26
N ASP A 65 -5.92 -18.55 -12.04
CA ASP A 65 -7.00 -17.66 -12.43
C ASP A 65 -7.84 -17.28 -11.21
N MET A 66 -7.75 -16.02 -10.79
CA MET A 66 -8.46 -15.47 -9.62
C MET A 66 -9.96 -15.24 -9.89
N SER A 67 -10.43 -15.44 -11.12
CA SER A 67 -11.87 -15.39 -11.44
C SER A 67 -12.58 -16.73 -11.27
N ALA A 68 -11.82 -17.83 -11.20
CA ALA A 68 -12.33 -19.18 -11.05
C ALA A 68 -12.08 -19.74 -9.64
N TRP A 69 -13.11 -20.28 -9.00
CA TRP A 69 -12.96 -20.89 -7.67
C TRP A 69 -12.33 -22.29 -7.76
N ASN A 70 -11.16 -22.47 -7.14
CA ASN A 70 -10.52 -23.78 -6.92
C ASN A 70 -9.55 -23.73 -5.73
N ALA A 71 -9.19 -24.89 -5.19
CA ALA A 71 -8.34 -24.98 -4.00
C ALA A 71 -6.94 -24.34 -4.18
N ASN A 72 -6.34 -24.46 -5.38
CA ASN A 72 -5.04 -23.86 -5.64
C ASN A 72 -5.12 -22.33 -5.68
N MET A 73 -6.21 -21.79 -6.26
CA MET A 73 -6.51 -20.37 -6.24
C MET A 73 -6.71 -19.88 -4.81
N GLU A 74 -7.49 -20.58 -3.98
CA GLU A 74 -7.72 -20.18 -2.58
C GLU A 74 -6.42 -20.14 -1.76
N ILE A 75 -5.57 -21.16 -1.88
CA ILE A 75 -4.24 -21.19 -1.24
C ILE A 75 -3.38 -20.01 -1.70
N GLU A 76 -3.38 -19.72 -3.00
CA GLU A 76 -2.63 -18.58 -3.54
C GLU A 76 -3.23 -17.25 -3.08
N TRP A 77 -4.55 -17.12 -3.06
CA TRP A 77 -5.26 -15.93 -2.61
C TRP A 77 -4.93 -15.60 -1.15
N MET A 78 -4.89 -16.60 -0.27
CA MET A 78 -4.48 -16.41 1.13
C MET A 78 -3.04 -15.87 1.22
N ALA A 79 -2.10 -16.45 0.47
CA ALA A 79 -0.71 -16.03 0.46
C ALA A 79 -0.50 -14.62 -0.15
N VAL A 80 -1.24 -14.30 -1.23
CA VAL A 80 -1.22 -13.00 -1.89
C VAL A 80 -1.84 -11.92 -1.01
N SER A 81 -2.99 -12.22 -0.39
CA SER A 81 -3.70 -11.29 0.50
C SER A 81 -2.87 -10.97 1.75
N SER A 82 -2.24 -11.96 2.37
CA SER A 82 -1.33 -11.72 3.51
C SER A 82 -0.18 -10.79 3.10
N GLY A 83 0.49 -11.06 1.97
CA GLY A 83 1.58 -10.22 1.49
C GLY A 83 1.13 -8.81 1.08
N PHE A 84 -0.11 -8.65 0.61
CA PHE A 84 -0.71 -7.34 0.35
C PHE A 84 -0.86 -6.55 1.65
N VAL A 85 -1.42 -7.15 2.70
CA VAL A 85 -1.61 -6.49 4.00
C VAL A 85 -0.28 -6.01 4.57
N ASP A 86 0.75 -6.85 4.56
CA ASP A 86 2.09 -6.48 5.04
C ASP A 86 2.68 -5.30 4.25
N SER A 87 2.56 -5.35 2.92
CA SER A 87 3.04 -4.29 2.02
C SER A 87 2.28 -2.97 2.24
N ALA A 88 0.96 -3.06 2.41
CA ALA A 88 0.10 -1.90 2.63
C ALA A 88 0.36 -1.24 3.98
N ILE A 89 0.59 -2.02 5.04
CA ILE A 89 1.02 -1.52 6.35
C ILE A 89 2.36 -0.79 6.23
N ALA A 90 3.35 -1.40 5.56
CA ALA A 90 4.66 -0.78 5.35
C ALA A 90 4.56 0.55 4.57
N ALA A 91 3.79 0.57 3.48
CA ALA A 91 3.56 1.77 2.68
C ALA A 91 2.85 2.87 3.50
N CYS A 92 1.80 2.53 4.24
CA CYS A 92 1.08 3.48 5.08
C CYS A 92 1.97 4.05 6.18
N ASN A 93 2.78 3.22 6.84
CA ASN A 93 3.70 3.67 7.89
C ASN A 93 4.78 4.59 7.33
N ALA A 94 5.32 4.27 6.15
CA ALA A 94 6.27 5.14 5.46
C ALA A 94 5.65 6.51 5.17
N LEU A 95 4.46 6.56 4.56
CA LEU A 95 3.74 7.81 4.27
C LEU A 95 3.43 8.62 5.53
N LYS A 96 2.96 7.95 6.60
CA LYS A 96 2.70 8.57 7.91
C LYS A 96 3.97 9.18 8.52
N SER A 97 5.13 8.54 8.35
CA SER A 97 6.40 9.09 8.85
C SER A 97 6.84 10.39 8.15
N PHE A 98 6.33 10.63 6.93
CA PHE A 98 6.49 11.90 6.21
C PHE A 98 5.39 12.93 6.52
N GLY A 99 4.45 12.61 7.43
CA GLY A 99 3.37 13.50 7.84
C GLY A 99 2.11 13.43 6.97
N TYR A 100 2.02 12.47 6.04
CA TYR A 100 0.81 12.23 5.26
C TYR A 100 -0.18 11.35 6.03
N TRP A 101 -1.48 11.61 5.86
CA TRP A 101 -2.48 10.60 6.16
C TRP A 101 -2.42 9.49 5.10
N ALA A 102 -2.46 8.24 5.53
CA ALA A 102 -2.51 7.08 4.65
C ALA A 102 -3.26 5.94 5.31
N ASP A 103 -4.07 5.25 4.52
CA ASP A 103 -4.77 4.05 4.92
C ASP A 103 -4.99 3.15 3.68
N PHE A 104 -5.44 1.92 3.90
CA PHE A 104 -5.73 0.97 2.84
C PHE A 104 -7.03 0.23 3.09
N ILE A 105 -7.58 -0.34 2.01
CA ILE A 105 -8.77 -1.19 2.06
C ILE A 105 -8.31 -2.64 2.16
N ASP A 106 -8.78 -3.36 3.16
CA ASP A 106 -8.55 -4.78 3.27
C ASP A 106 -9.30 -5.51 2.13
N PRO A 107 -8.59 -6.32 1.31
CA PRO A 107 -9.18 -6.93 0.13
C PRO A 107 -10.24 -7.99 0.46
N SER A 108 -10.24 -8.54 1.68
CA SER A 108 -11.20 -9.57 2.09
C SER A 108 -12.54 -8.99 2.56
N SER A 109 -12.50 -7.85 3.25
CA SER A 109 -13.68 -7.22 3.85
C SER A 109 -14.19 -6.02 3.06
N GLY A 110 -13.37 -5.43 2.19
CA GLY A 110 -13.68 -4.19 1.50
C GLY A 110 -13.75 -2.97 2.43
N ARG A 111 -13.21 -3.07 3.65
CA ARG A 111 -13.25 -2.01 4.65
C ARG A 111 -11.89 -1.37 4.87
N PRO A 112 -11.85 -0.08 5.27
CA PRO A 112 -10.62 0.52 5.74
C PRO A 112 -10.04 -0.21 6.95
N VAL A 113 -8.72 -0.37 6.99
CA VAL A 113 -8.08 -1.06 8.13
C VAL A 113 -8.12 -0.23 9.40
N SER A 114 -8.11 1.10 9.32
CA SER A 114 -8.42 1.94 10.50
C SER A 114 -9.79 1.64 11.11
N PHE A 115 -10.76 1.15 10.33
CA PHE A 115 -12.09 0.80 10.81
C PHE A 115 -12.11 -0.56 11.53
N ILE A 116 -11.22 -1.48 11.15
CA ILE A 116 -11.13 -2.83 11.75
C ILE A 116 -10.44 -2.77 13.11
N CYS A 117 -9.46 -1.88 13.31
CA CYS A 117 -8.75 -1.72 14.59
C CYS A 117 -9.49 -0.87 15.64
N MET A 118 -10.64 -0.29 15.31
CA MET A 118 -11.49 0.48 16.25
C MET A 118 -12.65 -0.34 16.85
N LEU A 119 -12.78 -1.61 16.49
CA LEU A 119 -13.74 -2.57 17.05
C LEU A 119 -13.00 -3.64 17.86
#